data_AF-A0A432M9P3-F1
#
_entry.id   AF-A0A432M9P3-F1
#
_cell.length_a   1.000
_cell.length_b   1.000
_cell.length_c   1.000
_cell.angle_alpha   90.00
_cell.angle_beta   90.00
_cell.angle_gamma   90.00
#
_symmetry.space_group_name_H-M   'P 1'
#
loop_
_entity.id
_entity.type
_entity.pdbx_description
1 polymer ?
#
loop_
_entity_poly.entity_id
_entity_poly.type
_entity_poly.pdbx_seq_one_letter_code
_entity_poly.pdbx_strand_id
1 'polypeptide(L)'
;MTIALARGIVHNWCPERPKKRACVLRSLHDKPLDGMMISLIKHVPEYLSFYLFNRSRAFPENAGMVADECNARGFGLFSGGVMVRVLSEFSEIAIQIEYQLDELDLTKEDLGKWDRVAECPLMVVDGVIYFESSTDSKPFARVSAENGQHRARIYWGGQYTGRLDGSSEDFYLIQIWPGDDEAVKYIKGPEGWPIPIQPYEEEIIRKAKAGDA
;
A
#
# COMPACT_ATOMS: atom_id res chain seq x y z
N MET A 1 -20.28 -4.76 -37.22
CA MET A 1 -18.82 -4.83 -37.45
C MET A 1 -18.17 -4.53 -36.12
N THR A 2 -17.76 -5.57 -35.39
CA THR A 2 -17.33 -5.50 -33.99
C THR A 2 -15.81 -5.49 -33.95
N ILE A 3 -15.20 -4.38 -33.56
CA ILE A 3 -13.74 -4.27 -33.42
C ILE A 3 -13.38 -4.82 -32.04
N ALA A 4 -12.79 -6.01 -32.02
CA ALA A 4 -12.15 -6.56 -30.83
C ALA A 4 -10.76 -5.91 -30.69
N LEU A 5 -10.60 -5.04 -29.70
CA LEU A 5 -9.29 -4.51 -29.31
C LEU A 5 -8.60 -5.55 -28.43
N ALA A 6 -7.65 -6.28 -29.02
CA ALA A 6 -6.73 -7.16 -28.31
C ALA A 6 -5.79 -6.30 -27.44
N ARG A 7 -5.98 -6.33 -26.12
CA ARG A 7 -5.03 -5.78 -25.16
C ARG A 7 -3.83 -6.72 -25.04
N GLY A 8 -2.83 -6.51 -25.90
CA GLY A 8 -1.50 -7.09 -25.71
C GLY A 8 -0.82 -6.45 -24.50
N ILE A 9 -0.43 -7.27 -23.52
CA ILE A 9 0.37 -6.86 -22.37
C ILE A 9 1.78 -6.53 -22.87
N VAL A 10 2.08 -5.26 -23.07
CA VAL A 10 3.44 -4.79 -23.39
C VAL A 10 4.21 -4.64 -22.07
N HIS A 11 4.79 -5.72 -21.59
CA HIS A 11 5.91 -5.65 -20.65
C HIS A 11 7.17 -5.35 -21.47
N ASN A 12 7.73 -4.14 -21.39
CA ASN A 12 9.17 -3.81 -21.60
C ASN A 12 9.43 -2.34 -22.02
N TRP A 13 8.68 -1.37 -21.50
CA TRP A 13 9.12 0.03 -21.60
C TRP A 13 8.98 0.74 -20.25
N CYS A 14 10.11 0.92 -19.58
CA CYS A 14 10.24 1.76 -18.39
C CYS A 14 11.29 2.83 -18.75
N PRO A 15 10.90 4.08 -19.04
CA PRO A 15 11.87 5.16 -19.30
C PRO A 15 12.80 5.34 -18.09
N GLU A 16 14.02 5.81 -18.34
CA GLU A 16 15.11 5.86 -17.35
C GLU A 16 14.64 6.40 -15.99
N ARG A 17 14.64 5.53 -14.97
CA ARG A 17 14.23 5.88 -13.61
C ARG A 17 15.19 6.92 -13.02
N PRO A 18 14.70 7.98 -12.36
CA PRO A 18 15.58 8.90 -11.64
C PRO A 18 16.42 8.12 -10.62
N LYS A 19 17.75 8.29 -10.69
CA LYS A 19 18.71 7.59 -9.80
C LYS A 19 18.38 7.92 -8.34
N LYS A 20 18.06 6.89 -7.56
CA LYS A 20 17.64 6.95 -6.15
C LYS A 20 18.58 7.83 -5.31
N ARG A 21 18.05 8.86 -4.65
CA ARG A 21 18.68 9.42 -3.45
C ARG A 21 18.34 8.51 -2.29
N ALA A 22 19.34 8.05 -1.54
CA ALA A 22 19.12 7.28 -0.32
C ALA A 22 18.26 8.11 0.64
N CYS A 23 17.04 7.66 0.90
CA CYS A 23 16.19 8.23 1.94
C CYS A 23 16.81 7.86 3.29
N VAL A 24 17.50 8.82 3.92
CA VAL A 24 17.98 8.67 5.30
C VAL A 24 16.85 9.13 6.20
N LEU A 25 15.97 8.20 6.57
CA LEU A 25 14.99 8.42 7.64
C LEU A 25 15.72 8.45 8.99
N ARG A 26 15.79 9.63 9.59
CA ARG A 26 15.98 9.75 11.04
C ARG A 26 14.61 9.57 11.67
N SER A 27 14.45 8.53 12.49
CA SER A 27 13.34 8.43 13.45
C SER A 27 13.29 9.73 14.24
N LEU A 28 12.26 10.54 14.01
CA LEU A 28 11.97 11.73 14.80
C LEU A 28 11.04 11.29 15.93
N HIS A 29 11.64 11.01 17.09
CA HIS A 29 11.01 10.81 18.39
C HIS A 29 10.31 9.47 18.67
N ASP A 30 11.12 8.43 18.96
CA ASP A 30 10.69 7.22 19.69
C ASP A 30 10.57 7.48 21.20
N LYS A 31 9.66 8.37 21.63
CA LYS A 31 9.22 8.34 23.04
C LYS A 31 7.87 7.62 23.07
N PRO A 32 7.79 6.41 23.64
CA PRO A 32 6.52 5.71 23.79
C PRO A 32 5.61 6.56 24.69
N LEU A 33 4.54 7.07 24.11
CA LEU A 33 3.42 7.62 24.86
C LEU A 33 2.54 6.42 25.21
N ASP A 34 2.46 6.06 26.49
CA ASP A 34 1.45 5.14 27.05
C ASP A 34 1.17 3.86 26.22
N GLY A 35 2.21 3.12 25.84
CA GLY A 35 2.05 1.83 25.13
C GLY A 35 1.66 1.93 23.65
N MET A 36 1.55 3.15 23.09
CA MET A 36 1.30 3.39 21.67
C MET A 36 2.60 3.79 20.96
N MET A 37 2.90 3.09 19.87
CA MET A 37 4.00 3.44 18.97
C MET A 37 3.44 4.12 17.74
N ILE A 38 3.87 5.36 17.47
CA ILE A 38 3.50 6.12 16.28
C ILE A 38 4.76 6.39 15.47
N SER A 39 4.73 6.06 14.19
CA SER A 39 5.82 6.35 13.26
C SER A 39 5.27 6.98 11.99
N LEU A 40 5.82 8.11 11.57
CA LEU A 40 5.54 8.70 10.27
C LEU A 40 6.72 8.46 9.34
N ILE A 41 6.43 7.83 8.20
CA ILE A 41 7.44 7.37 7.26
C ILE A 41 7.15 7.96 5.89
N LYS A 42 8.21 8.35 5.21
CA LYS A 42 8.20 8.80 3.83
C LYS A 42 8.77 7.69 2.96
N HIS A 43 7.99 7.24 1.97
CA HIS A 43 8.36 6.12 1.12
C HIS A 43 8.11 6.46 -0.34
N VAL A 44 9.02 6.04 -1.24
CA VAL A 44 8.79 6.08 -2.68
C VAL A 44 8.46 4.66 -3.11
N PRO A 45 7.18 4.36 -3.42
CA PRO A 45 6.75 3.01 -3.77
C PRO A 45 7.38 2.53 -5.07
N GLU A 46 7.45 1.22 -5.24
CA GLU A 46 7.82 0.60 -6.51
C GLU A 46 6.74 -0.40 -6.90
N TYR A 47 6.44 -0.48 -8.20
CA TYR A 47 5.37 -1.33 -8.71
C TYR A 47 4.01 -1.08 -8.04
N LEU A 48 3.74 0.18 -7.72
CA LEU A 48 2.47 0.65 -7.16
C LEU A 48 2.03 -0.12 -5.91
N SER A 49 2.97 -0.60 -5.09
CA SER A 49 2.62 -1.26 -3.84
C SER A 49 3.71 -1.20 -2.78
N PHE A 50 3.31 -1.49 -1.55
CA PHE A 50 4.19 -1.87 -0.45
C PHE A 50 3.56 -3.03 0.33
N TYR A 51 4.32 -3.65 1.21
CA TYR A 51 3.91 -4.83 1.98
C TYR A 51 4.03 -4.55 3.46
N LEU A 52 3.14 -5.14 4.24
CA LEU A 52 3.32 -5.37 5.67
C LEU A 52 3.20 -6.86 5.95
N PHE A 53 4.25 -7.48 6.49
CA PHE A 53 4.28 -8.93 6.63
C PHE A 53 5.30 -9.40 7.67
N ASN A 54 5.17 -10.66 8.03
CA ASN A 54 6.15 -11.38 8.83
C ASN A 54 7.11 -12.16 7.92
N ARG A 55 8.40 -11.77 7.88
CA ARG A 55 9.41 -12.36 6.97
C ARG A 55 9.68 -13.83 7.19
N SER A 56 9.41 -14.35 8.39
CA SER A 56 9.61 -15.78 8.68
C SER A 56 8.61 -16.66 7.92
N ARG A 57 7.60 -16.08 7.27
CA ARG A 57 6.72 -16.77 6.33
C ARG A 57 7.17 -16.55 4.89
N ALA A 58 7.10 -17.63 4.10
CA ALA A 58 7.44 -17.57 2.68
C ALA A 58 6.51 -16.58 1.95
N PHE A 59 7.08 -15.82 1.02
CA PHE A 59 6.30 -15.01 0.09
C PHE A 59 5.32 -15.93 -0.67
N PRO A 60 4.09 -15.47 -0.97
CA PRO A 60 3.07 -16.33 -1.56
C PRO A 60 3.53 -17.01 -2.84
N GLU A 61 3.35 -18.32 -2.92
CA GLU A 61 3.41 -19.09 -4.17
C GLU A 61 2.36 -18.57 -5.19
N ASN A 62 1.30 -17.91 -4.71
CA ASN A 62 0.19 -17.36 -5.49
C ASN A 62 0.27 -15.84 -5.72
N ALA A 63 1.47 -15.27 -5.88
CA ALA A 63 1.67 -13.82 -6.04
C ALA A 63 0.76 -13.17 -7.10
N GLY A 64 0.43 -13.88 -8.18
CA GLY A 64 -0.49 -13.39 -9.22
C GLY A 64 -1.92 -13.14 -8.70
N MET A 65 -2.49 -14.07 -7.93
CA MET A 65 -3.84 -13.90 -7.36
C MET A 65 -3.89 -12.75 -6.35
N VAL A 66 -2.84 -12.61 -5.55
CA VAL A 66 -2.69 -11.51 -4.58
C VAL A 66 -2.64 -10.17 -5.31
N ALA A 67 -1.91 -10.11 -6.43
CA ALA A 67 -1.85 -8.93 -7.27
C ALA A 67 -3.21 -8.58 -7.88
N ASP A 68 -3.98 -9.56 -8.35
CA ASP A 68 -5.33 -9.34 -8.89
C ASP A 68 -6.30 -8.80 -7.83
N GLU A 69 -6.27 -9.37 -6.62
CA GLU A 69 -7.08 -8.84 -5.52
C GLU A 69 -6.66 -7.42 -5.14
N CYS A 70 -5.35 -7.18 -5.05
CA CYS A 70 -4.76 -5.88 -4.77
C CYS A 70 -5.14 -4.84 -5.85
N ASN A 71 -5.11 -5.21 -7.12
CA ASN A 71 -5.56 -4.39 -8.24
C ASN A 71 -7.06 -4.07 -8.15
N ALA A 72 -7.88 -5.02 -7.69
CA ALA A 72 -9.32 -4.85 -7.61
C ALA A 72 -9.75 -4.05 -6.38
N ARG A 73 -9.08 -4.20 -5.23
CA ARG A 73 -9.57 -3.74 -3.92
C ARG A 73 -8.66 -2.74 -3.22
N GLY A 74 -7.44 -2.55 -3.70
CA GLY A 74 -6.43 -1.72 -3.06
C GLY A 74 -5.53 -2.45 -2.08
N PHE A 75 -5.85 -3.70 -1.76
CA PHE A 75 -4.96 -4.59 -1.03
C PHE A 75 -5.29 -6.05 -1.35
N GLY A 76 -4.32 -6.93 -1.12
CA GLY A 76 -4.48 -8.37 -1.27
C GLY A 76 -3.82 -9.09 -0.09
N LEU A 77 -4.46 -10.16 0.38
CA LEU A 77 -3.92 -10.96 1.48
C LEU A 77 -3.04 -12.10 0.97
N PHE A 78 -2.01 -12.43 1.73
CA PHE A 78 -1.21 -13.62 1.51
C PHE A 78 -0.77 -14.26 2.83
N SER A 79 -0.15 -15.44 2.73
CA SER A 79 0.31 -16.15 3.92
C SER A 79 1.34 -15.33 4.69
N GLY A 80 0.91 -14.74 5.80
CA GLY A 80 1.76 -13.94 6.68
C GLY A 80 1.83 -12.45 6.39
N GLY A 81 0.98 -11.92 5.51
CA GLY A 81 1.02 -10.48 5.24
C GLY A 81 -0.05 -9.93 4.33
N VAL A 82 0.09 -8.64 4.07
CA VAL A 82 -0.81 -7.84 3.26
C VAL A 82 0.01 -7.06 2.25
N MET A 83 -0.41 -7.10 0.99
CA MET A 83 0.07 -6.21 -0.06
C MET A 83 -0.87 -5.03 -0.14
N VAL A 84 -0.37 -3.80 -0.04
CA VAL A 84 -1.14 -2.56 -0.13
C VAL A 84 -0.81 -1.88 -1.44
N ARG A 85 -1.85 -1.59 -2.22
CA ARG A 85 -1.72 -0.81 -3.45
C ARG A 85 -1.61 0.66 -3.13
N VAL A 86 -0.76 1.34 -3.89
CA VAL A 86 -0.66 2.80 -3.87
C VAL A 86 -1.14 3.41 -5.18
N LEU A 87 -1.46 4.71 -5.16
CA LEU A 87 -1.90 5.40 -6.36
C LEU A 87 -0.71 5.72 -7.28
N SER A 88 0.46 6.04 -6.72
CA SER A 88 1.62 6.46 -7.48
C SER A 88 2.92 5.81 -7.01
N GLU A 89 3.78 5.47 -7.96
CA GLU A 89 5.20 5.15 -7.73
C GLU A 89 6.14 6.31 -8.12
N PHE A 90 5.56 7.45 -8.55
CA PHE A 90 6.28 8.66 -8.97
C PHE A 90 6.31 9.72 -7.87
N SER A 91 5.71 9.45 -6.71
CA SER A 91 5.64 10.37 -5.56
C SER A 91 6.14 9.71 -4.29
N GLU A 92 6.68 10.54 -3.40
CA GLU A 92 6.92 10.15 -2.02
C GLU A 92 5.59 10.19 -1.28
N ILE A 93 5.14 9.04 -0.78
CA ILE A 93 3.93 8.90 0.01
C ILE A 93 4.24 8.98 1.50
N ALA A 94 3.29 9.49 2.26
CA ALA A 94 3.33 9.49 3.72
C ALA A 94 2.59 8.25 4.25
N ILE A 95 3.27 7.46 5.08
CA ILE A 95 2.70 6.29 5.76
C ILE A 95 2.85 6.51 7.25
N GLN A 96 1.73 6.74 7.94
CA GLN A 96 1.66 6.72 9.39
C GLN A 96 1.38 5.29 9.85
N ILE A 97 2.14 4.82 10.83
CA ILE A 97 1.97 3.51 11.44
C ILE A 97 1.69 3.72 12.91
N GLU A 98 0.62 3.09 13.39
CA GLU A 98 0.22 3.09 14.79
C GLU A 98 0.12 1.65 15.25
N TYR A 99 0.91 1.29 16.24
CA TYR A 99 0.79 0.01 16.93
C TYR A 99 0.23 0.26 18.33
N GLN A 100 -0.87 -0.42 18.64
CA GLN A 100 -1.58 -0.35 19.92
C GLN A 100 -1.56 -1.72 20.58
N LEU A 101 -1.37 -1.76 21.90
CA LEU A 101 -1.38 -3.00 22.66
C LEU A 101 -2.79 -3.52 22.96
N ASP A 102 -3.79 -2.65 22.88
CA ASP A 102 -5.20 -2.97 23.13
C ASP A 102 -6.06 -2.56 21.92
N GLU A 103 -7.22 -3.20 21.75
CA GLU A 103 -8.22 -2.86 20.72
C GLU A 103 -8.90 -1.49 20.97
N LEU A 104 -8.57 -0.81 22.07
CA LEU A 104 -9.34 0.31 22.58
C LEU A 104 -9.30 1.53 21.64
N ASP A 105 -10.49 2.08 21.35
CA ASP A 105 -10.73 3.37 20.69
C ASP A 105 -10.39 3.50 19.19
N LEU A 106 -10.31 2.39 18.47
CA LEU A 106 -10.25 2.38 16.99
C LEU A 106 -11.49 3.03 16.32
N THR A 107 -12.54 3.33 17.09
CA THR A 107 -13.79 3.96 16.62
C THR A 107 -13.73 5.49 16.57
N LYS A 108 -12.68 6.10 17.12
CA LYS A 108 -12.55 7.57 17.18
C LYS A 108 -12.04 8.21 15.90
N GLU A 109 -11.59 7.42 14.93
CA GLU A 109 -11.04 8.02 13.72
C GLU A 109 -12.10 8.70 12.87
N ASP A 110 -11.83 9.95 12.51
CA ASP A 110 -12.66 10.71 11.59
C ASP A 110 -12.56 10.08 10.19
N LEU A 111 -13.56 9.27 9.84
CA LEU A 111 -13.66 8.64 8.53
C LEU A 111 -13.81 9.67 7.42
N GLY A 112 -14.14 10.94 7.69
CA GLY A 112 -14.38 11.99 6.70
C GLY A 112 -13.20 12.24 5.77
N LYS A 113 -11.97 12.25 6.30
CA LYS A 113 -10.73 12.54 5.55
C LYS A 113 -10.20 11.38 4.71
N TRP A 114 -10.71 10.17 4.92
CA TRP A 114 -10.21 8.94 4.27
C TRP A 114 -11.06 8.57 3.06
N ASP A 115 -10.45 8.27 1.93
CA ASP A 115 -11.16 7.80 0.74
C ASP A 115 -11.62 6.35 0.89
N ARG A 116 -10.79 5.53 1.55
CA ARG A 116 -11.07 4.11 1.82
C ARG A 116 -10.57 3.69 3.18
N VAL A 117 -11.24 2.69 3.75
CA VAL A 117 -10.83 2.02 4.98
C VAL A 117 -11.18 0.55 4.90
N ALA A 118 -10.21 -0.32 5.18
CA ALA A 118 -10.41 -1.76 5.24
C ALA A 118 -9.60 -2.35 6.39
N GLU A 119 -10.07 -3.47 6.91
CA GLU A 119 -9.47 -4.18 8.02
C GLU A 119 -9.26 -5.65 7.63
N CYS A 120 -8.15 -6.22 8.08
CA CYS A 120 -7.73 -7.55 7.71
C CYS A 120 -6.91 -8.23 8.83
N PRO A 121 -6.88 -9.58 8.83
CA PRO A 121 -6.04 -10.35 9.75
C PRO A 121 -4.55 -10.22 9.37
N LEU A 122 -3.69 -10.23 10.38
CA LEU A 122 -2.24 -10.24 10.25
C LEU A 122 -1.62 -11.18 11.28
N MET A 123 -0.82 -12.14 10.84
CA MET A 123 -0.17 -13.09 11.74
C MET A 123 1.31 -12.72 11.96
N VAL A 124 1.71 -12.60 13.22
CA VAL A 124 3.10 -12.30 13.63
C VAL A 124 3.70 -13.53 14.32
N VAL A 125 4.86 -14.00 13.85
CA VAL A 125 5.50 -15.21 14.42
C VAL A 125 6.90 -14.99 14.97
N ASP A 126 7.59 -13.91 14.56
CA ASP A 126 8.96 -13.60 14.98
C ASP A 126 9.07 -12.27 15.75
N GLY A 127 7.94 -11.75 16.22
CA GLY A 127 7.83 -10.53 17.01
C GLY A 127 8.06 -9.24 16.22
N VAL A 128 8.12 -9.30 14.89
CA VAL A 128 8.36 -8.14 14.04
C VAL A 128 7.42 -8.13 12.84
N ILE A 129 6.85 -6.96 12.57
CA ILE A 129 6.15 -6.65 11.32
C ILE A 129 7.08 -5.80 10.47
N TYR A 130 7.34 -6.27 9.25
CA TYR A 130 8.22 -5.60 8.30
C TYR A 130 7.40 -4.83 7.28
N PHE A 131 7.86 -3.63 6.93
CA PHE A 131 7.31 -2.84 5.85
C PHE A 131 8.31 -2.73 4.71
N GLU A 132 7.93 -3.18 3.52
CA GLU A 132 8.82 -3.31 2.35
C GLU A 132 8.20 -2.82 1.06
N SER A 133 9.08 -2.44 0.13
CA SER A 133 8.73 -2.16 -1.27
C SER A 133 8.69 -3.47 -2.07
N SER A 134 8.17 -3.44 -3.30
CA SER A 134 8.15 -4.61 -4.18
C SER A 134 9.52 -5.09 -4.67
N THR A 135 10.55 -4.23 -4.70
CA THR A 135 11.86 -4.63 -5.24
C THR A 135 13.01 -4.57 -4.26
N ASP A 136 12.82 -3.91 -3.11
CA ASP A 136 13.86 -3.77 -2.11
C ASP A 136 13.68 -4.82 -1.02
N SER A 137 14.67 -5.70 -0.88
CA SER A 137 14.72 -6.68 0.21
C SER A 137 15.13 -6.06 1.54
N LYS A 138 15.38 -4.74 1.59
CA LYS A 138 15.56 -3.98 2.82
C LYS A 138 14.24 -3.34 3.25
N PRO A 139 13.79 -3.58 4.49
CA PRO A 139 12.57 -2.96 4.99
C PRO A 139 12.79 -1.47 5.22
N PHE A 140 11.80 -0.66 4.84
CA PHE A 140 11.79 0.77 5.12
C PHE A 140 11.22 1.10 6.51
N ALA A 141 10.50 0.15 7.13
CA ALA A 141 10.06 0.22 8.52
C ALA A 141 10.03 -1.15 9.19
N ARG A 142 10.07 -1.14 10.53
CA ARG A 142 9.86 -2.32 11.37
C ARG A 142 9.06 -1.89 12.58
N VAL A 143 8.10 -2.73 12.97
CA VAL A 143 7.32 -2.57 14.19
C VAL A 143 7.51 -3.82 15.04
N SER A 144 7.97 -3.65 16.27
CA SER A 144 7.95 -4.75 17.25
C SER A 144 6.52 -5.03 17.66
N ALA A 145 6.11 -6.28 17.58
CA ALA A 145 4.77 -6.74 17.92
C ALA A 145 4.86 -8.05 18.73
N GLU A 146 3.80 -8.39 19.44
CA GLU A 146 3.75 -9.68 20.11
C GLU A 146 3.60 -10.81 19.08
N ASN A 147 3.98 -12.04 19.45
CA ASN A 147 3.68 -13.19 18.62
C ASN A 147 2.21 -13.53 18.73
N GLY A 148 1.56 -13.80 17.60
CA GLY A 148 0.17 -14.21 17.54
C GLY A 148 -0.62 -13.46 16.47
N GLN A 149 -1.93 -13.57 16.60
CA GLN A 149 -2.88 -12.97 15.68
C GLN A 149 -3.06 -11.49 16.01
N HIS A 150 -3.03 -10.69 14.95
CA HIS A 150 -3.23 -9.26 14.97
C HIS A 150 -4.28 -8.90 13.92
N ARG A 151 -4.76 -7.66 14.02
CA ARG A 151 -5.56 -6.98 13.02
C ARG A 151 -4.77 -5.82 12.48
N ALA A 152 -4.92 -5.56 11.20
CA ALA A 152 -4.42 -4.37 10.54
C ALA A 152 -5.58 -3.65 9.88
N ARG A 153 -5.74 -2.36 10.20
CA ARG A 153 -6.64 -1.46 9.48
C ARG A 153 -5.83 -0.49 8.65
N ILE A 154 -6.15 -0.47 7.37
CA ILE A 154 -5.51 0.35 6.37
C ILE A 154 -6.48 1.45 6.00
N TYR A 155 -6.00 2.68 6.10
CA TYR A 155 -6.70 3.86 5.67
C TYR A 155 -5.98 4.45 4.48
N TRP A 156 -6.74 4.80 3.45
CA TRP A 156 -6.23 5.45 2.25
C TRP A 156 -6.82 6.84 2.13
N GLY A 157 -5.98 7.85 2.01
CA GLY A 157 -6.36 9.23 1.70
C GLY A 157 -5.66 9.72 0.44
N GLY A 158 -6.23 10.73 -0.21
CA GLY A 158 -5.69 11.33 -1.43
C GLY A 158 -5.76 10.42 -2.67
N GLN A 159 -6.60 9.38 -2.69
CA GLN A 159 -6.67 8.37 -3.76
C GLN A 159 -7.23 8.91 -5.10
N TYR A 160 -7.68 10.16 -5.12
CA TYR A 160 -8.18 10.86 -6.30
C TYR A 160 -7.34 12.10 -6.66
N THR A 161 -6.13 12.22 -6.12
CA THR A 161 -5.23 13.35 -6.33
C THR A 161 -4.20 13.12 -7.44
N GLY A 162 -4.30 11.98 -8.13
CA GLY A 162 -3.41 11.60 -9.22
C GLY A 162 -3.35 12.67 -10.30
N ARG A 163 -2.13 13.06 -10.67
CA ARG A 163 -1.82 14.04 -11.71
C ARG A 163 -1.33 13.32 -12.97
N LEU A 164 -1.30 14.05 -14.08
CA LEU A 164 -0.95 13.46 -15.38
C LEU A 164 0.51 13.02 -15.48
N ASP A 165 1.41 13.66 -14.72
CA ASP A 165 2.81 13.24 -14.58
C ASP A 165 2.99 12.00 -13.69
N GLY A 166 1.89 11.35 -13.32
CA GLY A 166 1.85 10.18 -12.45
C GLY A 166 2.00 10.51 -10.97
N SER A 167 2.23 11.77 -10.57
CA SER A 167 2.37 12.14 -9.16
C SER A 167 1.02 12.15 -8.42
N SER A 168 1.06 11.99 -7.10
CA SER A 168 -0.13 12.07 -6.24
C SER A 168 0.20 12.63 -4.86
N GLU A 169 -0.85 12.99 -4.13
CA GLU A 169 -0.82 13.45 -2.74
C GLU A 169 -1.44 12.38 -1.82
N ASP A 170 -1.30 11.10 -2.19
CA ASP A 170 -1.84 10.00 -1.39
C ASP A 170 -1.04 9.78 -0.10
N PHE A 171 -1.80 9.45 0.94
CA PHE A 171 -1.27 9.20 2.28
C PHE A 171 -2.03 8.05 2.94
N TYR A 172 -1.35 7.41 3.88
CA TYR A 172 -1.77 6.15 4.46
C TYR A 172 -1.68 6.21 5.98
N LEU A 173 -2.64 5.60 6.65
CA LEU A 173 -2.54 5.23 8.06
C LEU A 173 -2.70 3.71 8.16
N ILE A 174 -1.80 3.08 8.91
CA ILE A 174 -1.81 1.65 9.21
C ILE A 174 -1.92 1.51 10.72
N GLN A 175 -3.09 1.11 11.20
CA GLN A 175 -3.30 0.77 12.61
C GLN A 175 -3.16 -0.73 12.79
N ILE A 176 -2.37 -1.16 13.77
CA ILE A 176 -2.12 -2.56 14.09
C ILE A 176 -2.39 -2.77 15.58
N TRP A 177 -3.11 -3.83 15.91
CA TRP A 177 -3.40 -4.21 17.30
C TRP A 177 -3.59 -5.73 17.41
N PRO A 178 -3.42 -6.33 18.60
CA PRO A 178 -3.77 -7.74 18.85
C PRO A 178 -5.26 -7.98 18.58
N GLY A 179 -5.60 -9.10 17.96
CA GLY A 179 -7.01 -9.43 17.72
C GLY A 179 -7.18 -10.80 17.08
N ASP A 180 -8.42 -11.23 16.90
CA ASP A 180 -8.74 -12.56 16.38
C ASP A 180 -8.58 -12.67 14.84
N ASP A 181 -8.57 -13.90 14.34
CA ASP A 181 -8.52 -14.20 12.91
C ASP A 181 -9.92 -14.05 12.29
N GLU A 182 -10.40 -12.81 12.21
CA GLU A 182 -11.65 -12.52 11.51
C GLU A 182 -11.44 -12.26 10.02
N ALA A 183 -12.52 -12.43 9.26
CA ALA A 183 -12.55 -12.11 7.84
C ALA A 183 -12.23 -10.64 7.55
N VAL A 184 -11.82 -10.38 6.31
CA VAL A 184 -11.65 -9.03 5.78
C VAL A 184 -12.93 -8.22 5.92
N LYS A 185 -12.81 -6.99 6.41
CA LYS A 185 -13.92 -6.04 6.56
C LYS A 185 -13.64 -4.77 5.77
N TYR A 186 -14.56 -4.42 4.88
CA TYR A 186 -14.55 -3.12 4.19
C TYR A 186 -15.39 -2.14 4.98
N ILE A 187 -14.76 -1.08 5.48
CA ILE A 187 -15.41 -0.07 6.34
C ILE A 187 -15.87 1.12 5.51
N LYS A 188 -15.05 1.58 4.56
CA LYS A 188 -15.36 2.74 3.70
C LYS A 188 -14.71 2.59 2.31
N GLY A 189 -15.38 3.13 1.30
CA GLY A 189 -14.83 3.35 -0.04
C GLY A 189 -15.76 2.86 -1.15
N PRO A 190 -15.55 3.29 -2.41
CA PRO A 190 -16.30 2.74 -3.54
C PRO A 190 -15.86 1.31 -3.87
N GLU A 191 -16.75 0.59 -4.54
CA GLU A 191 -16.43 -0.72 -5.12
C GLU A 191 -15.36 -0.57 -6.21
N GLY A 192 -14.29 -1.37 -6.15
CA GLY A 192 -13.18 -1.33 -7.11
C GLY A 192 -12.13 -0.25 -6.82
N TRP A 193 -10.85 -0.53 -7.01
CA TRP A 193 -9.74 0.41 -6.80
C TRP A 193 -9.66 1.47 -7.92
N PRO A 194 -9.32 2.75 -7.62
CA PRO A 194 -9.08 3.75 -8.68
C PRO A 194 -7.96 3.31 -9.61
N ILE A 195 -8.14 3.55 -10.91
CA ILE A 195 -7.12 3.25 -11.91
C ILE A 195 -6.04 4.35 -11.82
N PRO A 196 -4.79 4.01 -11.48
CA PRO A 196 -3.69 4.97 -11.50
C PRO A 196 -3.52 5.54 -12.91
N ILE A 197 -3.44 6.87 -13.04
CA ILE A 197 -3.01 7.49 -14.30
C ILE A 197 -1.50 7.32 -14.38
N GLN A 198 -1.02 6.64 -15.41
CA GLN A 198 0.41 6.43 -15.60
C GLN A 198 0.96 7.41 -16.65
N PRO A 199 2.19 7.93 -16.49
CA PRO A 199 2.77 8.90 -17.44
C PRO A 199 2.81 8.41 -18.89
N TYR A 200 2.99 7.09 -19.10
CA TYR A 200 3.01 6.53 -20.46
C TYR A 200 1.62 6.54 -21.12
N GLU A 201 0.54 6.57 -20.34
CA GLU A 201 -0.81 6.71 -20.87
C GLU A 201 -1.02 8.11 -21.47
N GLU A 202 -0.29 9.13 -21.00
CA GLU A 202 -0.28 10.44 -21.66
C GLU A 202 0.25 10.34 -23.09
N GLU A 203 1.33 9.58 -23.31
CA GLU A 203 1.91 9.45 -24.65
C GLU A 203 0.92 8.73 -25.59
N ILE A 204 0.23 7.71 -25.08
CA ILE A 204 -0.83 7.00 -25.82
C ILE A 204 -2.00 7.96 -26.13
N ILE A 205 -2.50 8.70 -25.13
CA ILE A 205 -3.58 9.66 -25.31
C ILE A 205 -3.18 10.78 -26.26
N ARG A 206 -1.93 11.26 -26.19
CA ARG A 206 -1.38 12.29 -27.06
C ARG A 206 -1.27 11.81 -28.50
N LYS A 207 -0.71 10.62 -28.74
CA LYS A 207 -0.64 9.99 -30.07
C LYS A 207 -2.02 9.76 -30.66
N ALA A 208 -2.97 9.27 -29.85
CA ALA A 208 -4.35 9.09 -30.26
C ALA A 208 -5.02 10.42 -30.67
N LYS A 209 -4.78 11.52 -29.92
CA LYS A 209 -5.30 12.85 -30.26
C LYS A 209 -4.62 13.48 -31.49
N ALA A 210 -3.35 13.16 -31.74
CA ALA A 210 -2.61 13.64 -32.90
C ALA A 210 -3.02 12.94 -34.22
N GLY A 211 -3.79 11.85 -34.14
CA GLY A 211 -4.13 11.04 -35.31
C GLY A 211 -3.01 10.10 -35.76
N ASP A 212 -1.99 9.91 -34.93
CA ASP A 212 -0.79 9.11 -35.22
C ASP A 212 -0.90 7.66 -34.69
N ALA A 213 -2.13 7.15 -34.56
CA ALA A 213 -2.42 5.83 -33.97
C ALA A 213 -2.28 4.67 -34.97
#